data_AF-A0A679K582-F1
#
_entry.id   AF-A0A679K582-F1
#
_cell.length_a   1.000
_cell.length_b   1.000
_cell.length_c   1.000
_cell.angle_alpha   90.00
_cell.angle_beta   90.00
_cell.angle_gamma   90.00
#
_symmetry.space_group_name_H-M   'P 1'
#
loop_
_entity.id
_entity.type
_entity.pdbx_description
1 polymer ?
#
loop_
_entity_poly.entity_id
_entity_poly.type
_entity_poly.pdbx_seq_one_letter_code
_entity_poly.pdbx_strand_id
1 'polypeptide(L)' 'MNIGDKVRVLKVPADLPKDNKQLVTLFRGCVGKTFPIVKFDDGLVELHVGEVFAKPAEYHQIWLEPSHVSLVEV' A
#
# COMPACT_ATOMS: atom_id res chain seq x y z
N MET A 1 9.06 1.31 -12.22
CA MET A 1 8.37 1.96 -11.09
C MET A 1 9.30 3.02 -10.54
N ASN A 2 8.81 4.24 -10.40
CA ASN A 2 9.51 5.41 -9.88
C ASN A 2 8.62 6.09 -8.83
N ILE A 3 9.19 6.98 -8.01
CA ILE A 3 8.40 7.84 -7.11
C ILE A 3 7.44 8.67 -7.97
N GLY A 4 6.18 8.76 -7.55
CA GLY A 4 5.10 9.42 -8.27
C GLY A 4 4.31 8.51 -9.21
N ASP A 5 4.86 7.36 -9.62
CA ASP A 5 4.11 6.38 -10.40
C ASP A 5 2.91 5.88 -9.60
N LYS A 6 1.77 5.67 -10.28
CA LYS A 6 0.58 5.08 -9.66
C LYS A 6 0.67 3.56 -9.73
N VAL A 7 0.47 2.91 -8.59
CA VAL A 7 0.43 1.44 -8.50
C VAL A 7 -0.86 0.96 -7.86
N ARG A 8 -1.40 -0.15 -8.36
CA ARG A 8 -2.53 -0.86 -7.75
C ARG A 8 -2.03 -1.93 -6.79
N VAL A 9 -2.58 -1.98 -5.57
CA VAL A 9 -2.31 -3.05 -4.60
C VAL A 9 -3.01 -4.34 -5.04
N LEU A 10 -2.27 -5.43 -5.16
CA LEU A 10 -2.77 -6.70 -5.69
C LEU A 10 -3.26 -7.65 -4.59
N LYS A 11 -2.54 -7.71 -3.47
CA LYS A 11 -2.79 -8.69 -2.42
C LYS A 11 -2.20 -8.22 -1.08
N VAL A 12 -2.62 -8.90 -0.02
CA VAL A 12 -2.13 -8.69 1.35
C VAL A 12 -0.90 -9.59 1.58
N PRO A 13 0.16 -9.12 2.28
CA PRO A 13 1.28 -9.96 2.65
C PRO A 13 0.85 -11.16 3.51
N ALA A 14 1.39 -12.34 3.21
CA ALA A 14 0.98 -13.61 3.86
C ALA A 14 1.45 -13.71 5.32
N ASP A 15 2.49 -12.97 5.66
CA ASP A 15 3.18 -12.90 6.94
C ASP A 15 2.62 -11.83 7.89
N LEU A 16 1.55 -11.11 7.49
CA LEU A 16 0.90 -10.16 8.40
C LEU A 16 0.45 -10.83 9.71
N PRO A 17 0.76 -10.24 10.87
CA PRO A 17 0.27 -10.70 12.18
C PRO A 17 -1.25 -10.79 12.22
N LYS A 18 -1.79 -12.00 12.29
CA LYS A 18 -3.23 -12.27 12.19
C LYS A 18 -4.03 -11.81 13.41
N ASP A 19 -3.36 -11.70 14.54
CA ASP A 19 -3.89 -11.17 15.80
C ASP A 19 -4.04 -9.64 15.77
N ASN A 20 -3.26 -8.95 14.93
CA ASN A 20 -3.40 -7.51 14.72
C ASN A 20 -4.52 -7.19 13.70
N LYS A 21 -5.76 -7.19 14.18
CA LYS A 21 -6.97 -6.92 13.37
C LYS A 21 -6.93 -5.56 12.66
N GLN A 22 -6.35 -4.53 13.28
CA GLN A 22 -6.27 -3.20 12.69
C GLN A 22 -5.34 -3.19 11.48
N LEU A 23 -4.15 -3.79 11.63
CA LEU A 23 -3.18 -3.92 10.54
C LEU A 23 -3.75 -4.76 9.39
N VAL A 24 -4.38 -5.90 9.68
CA VAL A 24 -5.03 -6.74 8.67
C VAL A 24 -6.13 -5.96 7.93
N THR A 25 -6.92 -5.15 8.64
CA THR A 25 -7.97 -4.31 8.03
C THR A 25 -7.37 -3.22 7.13
N LEU A 26 -6.26 -2.60 7.57
CA LEU A 26 -5.55 -1.58 6.81
C LEU A 26 -5.11 -2.12 5.44
N PHE A 27 -4.39 -3.24 5.41
CA PHE A 27 -3.91 -3.83 4.16
C PHE A 27 -5.05 -4.36 3.29
N ARG A 28 -6.06 -5.04 3.87
CA ARG A 28 -7.22 -5.53 3.11
C ARG A 28 -7.98 -4.39 2.44
N GLY A 29 -8.16 -3.27 3.13
CA GLY A 29 -8.85 -2.09 2.58
C GLY A 29 -8.13 -1.46 1.39
N CYS A 30 -6.83 -1.73 1.21
CA CYS A 30 -6.03 -1.20 0.12
C CYS A 30 -6.05 -2.08 -1.13
N VAL A 31 -6.38 -3.37 -1.03
CA VAL A 31 -6.40 -4.28 -2.18
C VAL A 31 -7.35 -3.79 -3.27
N GLY A 32 -6.87 -3.77 -4.51
CA GLY A 32 -7.59 -3.26 -5.69
C GLY A 32 -7.54 -1.74 -5.86
N LYS A 33 -7.10 -0.99 -4.84
CA LYS A 33 -6.96 0.47 -4.90
C LYS A 33 -5.61 0.89 -5.45
N THR A 34 -5.54 2.14 -5.91
CA THR A 34 -4.38 2.71 -6.58
C THR A 34 -3.83 3.89 -5.78
N PHE A 35 -2.51 3.92 -5.60
CA PHE A 35 -1.81 4.95 -4.85
C PHE A 35 -0.54 5.38 -5.59
N PRO A 36 -0.10 6.64 -5.45
CA PRO A 36 1.23 7.03 -5.88
C PRO A 36 2.30 6.38 -5.00
N ILE A 37 3.43 5.99 -5.59
CA ILE A 37 4.63 5.60 -4.84
C ILE A 37 5.23 6.86 -4.22
N VAL A 38 5.43 6.85 -2.91
CA VAL A 38 5.99 8.00 -2.18
C VAL A 38 7.48 7.81 -1.88
N LYS A 39 7.90 6.58 -1.61
CA LYS A 39 9.29 6.24 -1.27
C LYS A 39 9.61 4.78 -1.61
N PHE A 40 10.89 4.50 -1.80
CA PHE A 40 11.45 3.15 -1.76
C PHE A 40 12.41 3.04 -0.57
N ASP A 41 12.32 1.96 0.20
CA ASP A 41 13.21 1.67 1.32
C ASP A 41 13.31 0.15 1.54
N ASP A 42 14.51 -0.37 1.75
CA ASP A 42 14.77 -1.81 1.96
C ASP A 42 14.04 -2.76 0.99
N GLY A 43 13.98 -2.38 -0.30
CA GLY A 43 13.29 -3.16 -1.33
C GLY A 43 11.77 -3.10 -1.31
N LEU A 44 11.18 -2.29 -0.41
CA LEU A 44 9.75 -2.05 -0.29
C LEU A 44 9.34 -0.73 -0.94
N VAL A 45 8.06 -0.63 -1.30
CA VAL A 45 7.41 0.59 -1.79
C VAL A 45 6.50 1.14 -0.69
N GLU A 46 6.65 2.43 -0.40
CA GLU A 46 5.79 3.15 0.55
C GLU A 46 4.59 3.75 -0.19
N LEU A 47 3.39 3.47 0.33
CA LEU A 47 2.13 4.04 -0.14
C LEU A 47 1.43 4.77 1.02
N HIS A 48 0.95 5.97 0.75
CA HIS A 48 0.11 6.74 1.67
C HIS A 48 -1.37 6.40 1.40
N VAL A 49 -2.06 5.85 2.39
CA VAL A 49 -3.36 5.19 2.22
C VAL A 49 -4.46 5.74 3.13
N GLY A 50 -4.22 6.84 3.85
CA GLY A 50 -5.18 7.37 4.82
C GLY A 50 -6.54 7.74 4.22
N GLU A 51 -6.58 8.15 2.95
CA GLU A 51 -7.84 8.51 2.26
C GLU A 51 -8.83 7.34 2.15
N VAL A 52 -8.33 6.09 2.14
CA VAL A 52 -9.18 4.88 2.17
C VAL A 52 -10.07 4.85 3.41
N PHE A 53 -9.65 5.51 4.49
CA PHE A 53 -10.27 5.47 5.81
C PHE A 53 -10.80 6.85 6.22
N ALA A 54 -11.07 7.74 5.25
CA ALA A 54 -11.51 9.11 5.49
C ALA A 54 -10.54 9.92 6.39
N LYS A 55 -9.23 9.71 6.20
CA LYS A 55 -8.14 10.44 6.83
C LYS A 55 -7.27 11.13 5.76
N PRO A 56 -6.45 12.13 6.14
CA PRO A 56 -5.41 12.65 5.24
C PRO A 56 -4.53 11.52 4.68
N ALA A 57 -4.01 11.65 3.46
CA ALA A 57 -3.29 10.58 2.77
C ALA A 57 -2.13 10.02 3.61
N GLU A 58 -1.33 10.92 4.19
CA GLU A 58 -0.16 10.62 5.01
C GLU A 58 -0.48 10.02 6.39
N TYR A 59 -1.75 9.99 6.81
CA TYR A 59 -2.17 9.50 8.12
C TYR A 59 -1.89 8.00 8.32
N HIS A 60 -1.99 7.22 7.23
CA HIS A 60 -1.65 5.82 7.22
C HIS A 60 -0.68 5.52 6.08
N GLN A 61 0.34 4.74 6.40
CA GLN A 61 1.38 4.34 5.47
C GLN A 61 1.46 2.82 5.47
N ILE A 62 1.59 2.23 4.29
CA ILE A 62 1.88 0.81 4.15
C ILE A 62 3.14 0.63 3.31
N TRP A 63 3.87 -0.43 3.64
CA TRP A 63 5.08 -0.83 2.96
C TRP A 63 4.83 -2.19 2.32
N LEU A 64 5.10 -2.31 1.03
CA LEU A 64 4.82 -3.51 0.24
C LEU A 64 6.01 -3.88 -0.63
N GLU A 65 6.23 -5.18 -0.83
CA GLU A 65 7.16 -5.59 -1.87
C GLU A 65 6.60 -5.20 -3.26
N PRO A 66 7.47 -4.92 -4.25
CA PRO A 66 7.08 -4.73 -5.65
C PRO A 66 6.15 -5.82 -6.19
N SER A 67 6.29 -7.06 -5.72
CA SER A 67 5.46 -8.22 -6.11
C SER A 67 3.99 -8.12 -5.66
N HIS A 68 3.68 -7.21 -4.73
CA HIS A 68 2.34 -6.97 -4.18
C HIS A 68 1.61 -5.81 -4.85
N VAL A 69 2.25 -5.15 -5.81
CA VAL A 69 1.68 -4.02 -6.54
C VAL A 69 1.85 -4.20 -8.05
N SER A 70 1.07 -3.47 -8.83
CA SER A 70 1.19 -3.42 -10.29
C SER A 70 1.15 -1.98 -10.75
N LEU A 71 2.07 -1.60 -11.64
CA LEU A 71 2.08 -0.28 -12.26
C LEU A 71 0.77 -0.06 -13.02
N VAL A 72 0.15 1.10 -12.82
CA VAL A 72 -0.99 1.54 -13.61
C VAL A 72 -0.44 2.47 -14.69
N GLU A 73 -0.40 1.99 -15.92
CA GLU A 73 -0.12 2.84 -17.08
C GLU A 73 -1.30 3.80 -17.29
N VAL A 74 -0.96 5.06 -17.55
CA VAL A 74 -1.92 6.15 -17.79
C VAL A 74 -2.03 6.38 -19.29
#